data_AF-A0A9P8G0B7-F1
#
_entry.id   AF-A0A9P8G0B7-F1
#
_cell.length_a   1.000
_cell.length_b   1.000
_cell.length_c   1.000
_cell.angle_alpha   90.00
_cell.angle_beta   90.00
_cell.angle_gamma   90.00
#
_symmetry.space_group_name_H-M   'P 1'
#
loop_
_entity.id
_entity.type
_entity.pdbx_description
1 polymer ?
#
loop_
_entity_poly.entity_id
_entity_poly.type
_entity_poly.pdbx_seq_one_letter_code
_entity_poly.pdbx_strand_id
1 'polypeptide(L)'
;MSSNYIILGAGVIGLTTALELRSRFPHSTITIIARFLPGDRDATYTSPWAGANWLSVATDNGRQESWDRITYLKFQQLAKSKQGQIMLVESPKTPMTRMYFRSPQRVNKDTTYVFPRGPHNGVVLGGVRLDNDWSGEVDLEFAEDIKRRCCALAPELGRPEDLKVIYHGVGLRPSRKGGARLEREMFGEHLVIHNYGAGGAGYQASWGMAKEAVDLLQKGSRL
;
A
#
# COMPACT_ATOMS: atom_id res chain seq x y z
N MET A 1 -28.05 -16.48 4.07
CA MET A 1 -26.82 -17.09 3.52
C MET A 1 -25.70 -16.06 3.64
N SER A 2 -24.54 -16.43 4.18
CA SER A 2 -23.37 -15.53 4.20
C SER A 2 -22.81 -15.43 2.79
N SER A 3 -22.73 -14.22 2.24
CA SER A 3 -22.06 -13.98 0.96
C SER A 3 -20.57 -14.33 1.08
N ASN A 4 -20.04 -15.03 0.07
CA ASN A 4 -18.62 -15.37 -0.03
C ASN A 4 -17.97 -14.49 -1.10
N TYR A 5 -16.93 -13.76 -0.74
CA TYR A 5 -16.16 -12.92 -1.65
C TYR A 5 -14.75 -13.46 -1.79
N ILE A 6 -14.30 -13.66 -3.03
CA ILE A 6 -12.92 -14.03 -3.35
C ILE A 6 -12.23 -12.81 -3.93
N ILE A 7 -11.08 -12.46 -3.37
CA ILE A 7 -10.23 -11.37 -3.84
C ILE A 7 -8.97 -11.98 -4.45
N LEU A 8 -8.71 -11.67 -5.71
CA LEU A 8 -7.52 -12.09 -6.42
C LEU A 8 -6.46 -10.98 -6.34
N GLY A 9 -5.40 -11.23 -5.59
CA GLY A 9 -4.27 -10.32 -5.39
C GLY A 9 -4.29 -9.64 -4.01
N ALA A 10 -3.13 -9.67 -3.34
CA ALA A 10 -2.93 -9.06 -2.01
C ALA A 10 -2.14 -7.74 -2.09
N GLY A 11 -2.21 -7.04 -3.23
CA GLY A 11 -1.68 -5.68 -3.33
C GLY A 11 -2.59 -4.65 -2.65
N VAL A 12 -2.15 -3.40 -2.58
CA VAL A 12 -2.90 -2.31 -1.92
C VAL A 12 -4.37 -2.23 -2.34
N ILE A 13 -4.68 -2.38 -3.64
CA ILE A 13 -6.07 -2.36 -4.13
C ILE A 13 -6.88 -3.55 -3.59
N GLY A 14 -6.31 -4.76 -3.63
CA GLY A 14 -6.99 -5.96 -3.16
C GLY A 14 -7.24 -5.95 -1.65
N LEU A 15 -6.24 -5.56 -0.86
CA LEU A 15 -6.36 -5.47 0.60
C LEU A 15 -7.32 -4.36 1.03
N THR A 16 -7.27 -3.19 0.39
CA THR A 16 -8.23 -2.11 0.68
C THR A 16 -9.65 -2.51 0.28
N THR A 17 -9.83 -3.25 -0.82
CA THR A 17 -11.13 -3.82 -1.20
C THR A 17 -11.63 -4.82 -0.15
N ALA A 18 -10.74 -5.65 0.41
CA ALA A 18 -11.08 -6.56 1.50
C ALA A 18 -11.58 -5.81 2.75
N LEU A 19 -10.91 -4.72 3.11
CA LEU A 19 -11.30 -3.87 4.24
C LEU A 19 -12.66 -3.19 4.01
N GLU A 20 -12.90 -2.67 2.80
CA GLU A 20 -14.18 -2.07 2.45
C GLU A 20 -15.32 -3.12 2.47
N LEU A 21 -15.09 -4.31 1.91
CA LEU A 21 -16.04 -5.42 1.98
C LEU A 21 -16.34 -5.82 3.43
N ARG A 22 -15.33 -5.96 4.27
CA ARG A 22 -15.50 -6.29 5.70
C ARG A 22 -16.30 -5.21 6.42
N SER A 23 -16.08 -3.94 6.08
CA SER A 23 -16.81 -2.82 6.68
C SER A 23 -18.29 -2.81 6.33
N ARG A 24 -18.66 -3.19 5.09
CA ARG A 24 -20.06 -3.16 4.63
C ARG A 24 -20.81 -4.48 4.83
N PHE A 25 -20.09 -5.59 4.79
CA PHE A 25 -20.63 -6.94 4.93
C PHE A 25 -19.89 -7.67 6.05
N PRO A 26 -20.09 -7.28 7.32
CA PRO A 26 -19.30 -7.79 8.45
C PRO A 26 -19.40 -9.32 8.64
N HIS A 27 -20.53 -9.91 8.22
CA HIS A 27 -20.80 -11.35 8.29
C HIS A 27 -20.41 -12.12 7.03
N SER A 28 -19.80 -11.48 6.04
CA SER A 28 -19.30 -12.17 4.84
C SER A 28 -18.00 -12.92 5.12
N THR A 29 -17.79 -14.00 4.36
CA THR A 29 -16.49 -14.65 4.27
C THR A 29 -15.70 -13.99 3.16
N ILE A 30 -14.48 -13.53 3.47
CA ILE A 30 -13.59 -12.88 2.51
C ILE A 30 -12.33 -13.73 2.43
N THR A 31 -12.07 -14.29 1.25
CA THR A 31 -10.89 -15.10 0.97
C THR A 31 -9.97 -14.33 0.02
N ILE A 32 -8.72 -14.13 0.42
CA ILE A 32 -7.71 -13.51 -0.42
C ILE A 32 -6.83 -14.61 -1.00
N ILE A 33 -6.75 -14.68 -2.33
CA ILE A 33 -5.88 -15.59 -3.07
C ILE A 33 -4.86 -14.74 -3.79
N ALA A 34 -3.58 -14.94 -3.50
CA ALA A 34 -2.50 -14.18 -4.11
C ALA A 34 -1.24 -15.03 -4.20
N ARG A 35 -0.39 -14.72 -5.19
CA ARG A 35 0.95 -15.31 -5.32
C ARG A 35 1.88 -14.88 -4.18
N PHE A 36 1.71 -13.66 -3.69
CA PHE A 36 2.49 -13.05 -2.63
C PHE A 36 1.55 -12.38 -1.63
N LEU A 37 1.94 -12.37 -0.36
CA LEU A 37 1.21 -11.81 0.77
C LEU A 37 2.01 -10.68 1.44
N PRO A 38 1.38 -9.84 2.29
CA PRO A 38 2.11 -8.87 3.09
C PRO A 38 3.26 -9.51 3.88
N GLY A 39 4.48 -9.03 3.64
CA GLY A 39 5.71 -9.60 4.21
C GLY A 39 6.64 -10.17 3.13
N ASP A 40 6.10 -10.65 2.01
CA ASP A 40 6.89 -11.14 0.89
C ASP A 40 7.55 -9.99 0.12
N ARG A 41 8.68 -10.28 -0.53
CA ARG A 41 9.44 -9.34 -1.36
C ARG A 41 9.73 -9.98 -2.71
N ASP A 42 9.21 -9.38 -3.78
CA ASP A 42 9.43 -9.81 -5.16
C ASP A 42 9.26 -8.61 -6.10
N ALA A 43 10.01 -8.54 -7.20
CA ALA A 43 9.93 -7.42 -8.14
C ALA A 43 8.54 -7.30 -8.82
N THR A 44 7.85 -8.43 -8.99
CA THR A 44 6.49 -8.52 -9.54
C THR A 44 5.41 -8.26 -8.49
N TYR A 45 5.78 -8.17 -7.21
CA TYR A 45 4.91 -7.72 -6.12
C TYR A 45 5.26 -6.29 -5.74
N THR A 46 4.65 -5.30 -6.38
CA THR A 46 5.01 -3.87 -6.25
C THR A 46 4.74 -3.27 -4.87
N SER A 47 3.88 -3.90 -4.07
CA SER A 47 3.33 -3.31 -2.84
C SER A 47 4.37 -2.98 -1.77
N PRO A 48 5.44 -3.77 -1.55
CA PRO A 48 6.53 -3.45 -0.63
C PRO A 48 7.46 -2.34 -1.14
N TRP A 49 7.42 -2.00 -2.44
CA TRP A 49 8.37 -1.08 -3.08
C TRP A 49 7.79 0.32 -3.34
N ALA A 50 6.46 0.45 -3.35
CA ALA A 50 5.81 1.72 -3.63
C ALA A 50 6.03 2.73 -2.49
N GLY A 51 6.37 3.97 -2.81
CA GLY A 51 6.62 5.04 -1.84
C GLY A 51 5.40 5.49 -1.02
N ALA A 52 4.22 4.89 -1.25
CA ALA A 52 2.98 5.12 -0.49
C ALA A 52 2.64 6.60 -0.23
N ASN A 53 2.93 7.47 -1.20
CA ASN A 53 2.57 8.88 -1.16
C ASN A 53 1.11 9.09 -1.60
N TRP A 54 0.42 10.06 -1.00
CA TRP A 54 -0.82 10.61 -1.54
C TRP A 54 -0.51 11.97 -2.19
N LEU A 55 -0.51 12.01 -3.52
CA LEU A 55 -0.44 13.22 -4.33
C LEU A 55 -1.28 12.98 -5.59
N SER A 56 -2.42 13.65 -5.71
CA SER A 56 -3.22 13.55 -6.94
C SER A 56 -2.42 14.12 -8.11
N VAL A 57 -2.23 13.31 -9.15
CA VAL A 57 -1.65 13.73 -10.44
C VAL A 57 -2.73 13.87 -11.52
N ALA A 58 -3.98 13.51 -11.20
CA ALA A 58 -5.12 13.76 -12.04
C ALA A 58 -5.45 15.26 -12.04
N THR A 59 -5.73 15.81 -13.22
CA THR A 59 -6.01 17.24 -13.45
C THR A 59 -7.24 17.45 -14.34
N ASP A 60 -7.96 16.37 -14.64
CA ASP A 60 -9.04 16.33 -15.61
C ASP A 60 -10.44 16.31 -14.98
N ASN A 61 -10.56 16.40 -13.65
CA ASN A 61 -11.81 16.16 -12.91
C ASN A 61 -12.45 14.79 -13.23
N GLY A 62 -11.65 13.85 -13.73
CA GLY A 62 -12.10 12.55 -14.17
C GLY A 62 -12.32 11.56 -13.03
N ARG A 63 -12.57 10.31 -13.41
CA ARG A 63 -12.81 9.20 -12.46
C ARG A 63 -11.67 9.02 -11.46
N GLN A 64 -10.42 9.22 -11.91
CA GLN A 64 -9.24 9.12 -11.07
C GLN A 64 -9.23 10.16 -9.94
N GLU A 65 -9.56 11.41 -10.23
CA GLU A 65 -9.59 12.48 -9.23
C GLU A 65 -10.66 12.24 -8.15
N SER A 66 -11.81 11.67 -8.55
CA SER A 66 -12.84 11.23 -7.61
C SER A 66 -12.33 10.15 -6.66
N TRP A 67 -11.59 9.16 -7.18
CA TRP A 67 -10.98 8.11 -6.35
C TRP A 67 -9.93 8.67 -5.40
N ASP A 68 -9.08 9.57 -5.88
CA ASP A 68 -8.04 10.20 -5.08
C ASP A 68 -8.66 11.00 -3.93
N ARG A 69 -9.73 11.76 -4.19
CA ARG A 69 -10.48 12.52 -3.17
C ARG A 69 -11.09 11.61 -2.09
N ILE A 70 -11.78 10.54 -2.49
CA ILE A 70 -12.37 9.56 -1.55
C ILE A 70 -11.27 8.96 -0.67
N THR A 71 -10.13 8.62 -1.27
CA THR A 71 -9.00 8.04 -0.57
C THR A 71 -8.37 9.00 0.41
N TYR A 72 -8.19 10.27 0.04
CA TYR A 72 -7.71 11.31 0.94
C TYR A 72 -8.57 11.45 2.19
N LEU A 73 -9.89 11.59 2.01
CA LEU A 73 -10.83 11.73 3.11
C LEU A 73 -10.82 10.49 4.02
N LYS A 74 -10.67 9.30 3.43
CA LYS A 74 -10.58 8.05 4.19
C LYS A 74 -9.27 7.97 4.99
N PHE A 75 -8.13 8.34 4.41
CA PHE A 75 -6.88 8.44 5.16
C PHE A 75 -6.96 9.50 6.26
N GLN A 76 -7.60 10.64 6.00
CA GLN A 76 -7.84 11.65 7.03
C GLN A 76 -8.71 11.11 8.17
N GLN A 77 -9.72 10.28 7.87
CA GLN A 77 -10.53 9.59 8.88
C GLN A 77 -9.68 8.60 9.70
N LEU A 78 -8.89 7.76 9.03
CA LEU A 78 -8.03 6.77 9.68
C LEU A 78 -6.94 7.44 10.54
N ALA A 79 -6.40 8.57 10.09
CA ALA A 79 -5.46 9.38 10.86
C ALA A 79 -6.12 10.02 12.09
N LYS A 80 -7.43 10.31 12.03
CA LYS A 80 -8.22 10.88 13.14
C LYS A 80 -8.72 9.83 14.14
N SER A 81 -8.81 8.55 13.79
CA SER A 81 -9.12 7.49 14.75
C SER A 81 -7.94 7.26 15.70
N LYS A 82 -7.99 7.88 16.88
CA LYS A 82 -7.02 7.78 17.98
C LYS A 82 -7.29 6.50 18.81
N GLN A 83 -6.36 5.85 19.51
CA GLN A 83 -4.90 5.96 19.64
C GLN A 83 -4.42 4.81 20.54
N GLY A 84 -3.22 4.29 20.28
CA GLY A 84 -2.36 3.72 21.32
C GLY A 84 -1.23 4.70 21.61
N GLN A 85 -0.87 4.93 22.87
CA GLN A 85 0.31 5.71 23.23
C GLN A 85 1.50 4.77 23.39
N ILE A 86 2.52 4.96 22.56
CA ILE A 86 3.80 4.26 22.64
C ILE A 86 4.89 5.29 22.92
N MET A 87 5.88 4.90 23.74
CA MET A 87 7.07 5.71 23.98
C MET A 87 8.24 5.02 23.28
N LEU A 88 8.80 5.67 22.26
CA LEU A 88 10.06 5.26 21.66
C LEU A 88 11.18 6.04 22.37
N VAL A 89 12.12 5.33 22.96
CA VAL A 89 13.31 5.91 23.61
C VAL A 89 14.56 5.58 22.80
N GLU A 90 15.62 6.36 22.96
CA GLU A 90 16.91 6.10 22.31
C GLU A 90 17.44 4.70 22.66
N SER A 91 18.26 4.12 21.77
CA SER A 91 18.87 2.82 22.03
C SER A 91 19.71 2.90 23.31
N PRO A 92 19.47 2.04 24.31
CA PRO A 92 20.30 2.03 25.51
C PRO A 92 21.75 1.71 25.14
N LYS A 93 22.71 2.25 25.91
CA LYS A 93 24.16 2.08 25.66
C LYS A 93 24.58 0.62 25.45
N THR A 94 23.87 -0.32 26.09
CA THR A 94 23.99 -1.76 25.83
C THR A 94 22.76 -2.23 25.06
N PRO A 95 22.90 -2.88 23.89
CA PRO A 95 21.78 -3.35 23.10
C PRO A 95 20.88 -4.32 23.88
N MET A 96 19.58 -4.07 23.86
CA MET A 96 18.60 -5.02 24.41
C MET A 96 18.46 -6.23 23.47
N THR A 97 18.72 -7.43 23.98
CA THR A 97 18.68 -8.68 23.21
C THR A 97 17.34 -9.43 23.30
N ARG A 98 16.38 -8.89 24.07
CA ARG A 98 15.12 -9.57 24.44
C ARG A 98 13.98 -8.57 24.58
N MET A 99 12.76 -9.03 24.32
CA MET A 99 11.50 -8.28 24.43
C MET A 99 10.85 -8.45 25.81
N TYR A 100 10.17 -7.41 26.30
CA TYR A 100 9.41 -7.45 27.56
C TYR A 100 7.94 -7.04 27.35
N PHE A 101 7.03 -7.78 27.98
CA PHE A 101 5.58 -7.56 27.90
C PHE A 101 4.91 -7.82 29.26
N ARG A 102 4.04 -6.90 29.71
CA ARG A 102 3.24 -7.05 30.93
C ARG A 102 1.82 -6.49 30.73
N SER A 103 0.82 -7.27 31.12
CA SER A 103 -0.56 -6.81 31.22
C SER A 103 -1.27 -7.37 32.46
N PRO A 104 -2.02 -6.56 33.23
CA PRO A 104 -2.76 -7.02 34.41
C PRO A 104 -3.93 -7.96 34.07
N GLN A 105 -4.57 -7.77 32.92
CA GLN A 105 -5.56 -8.69 32.35
C GLN A 105 -5.38 -8.80 30.84
N ARG A 106 -6.08 -9.74 30.22
CA ARG A 106 -5.92 -10.08 28.80
C ARG A 106 -6.17 -8.89 27.83
N VAL A 107 -6.94 -7.88 28.24
CA VAL A 107 -7.11 -6.60 27.52
C VAL A 107 -7.26 -5.49 28.56
N ASN A 108 -6.25 -4.62 28.71
CA ASN A 108 -6.28 -3.53 29.68
C ASN A 108 -5.62 -2.27 29.10
N LYS A 109 -6.17 -1.09 29.41
CA LYS A 109 -5.62 0.22 29.03
C LYS A 109 -4.21 0.49 29.58
N ASP A 110 -3.80 -0.19 30.65
CA ASP A 110 -2.49 -0.04 31.31
C ASP A 110 -1.45 -1.10 30.84
N THR A 111 -1.66 -1.71 29.67
CA THR A 111 -0.72 -2.69 29.06
C THR A 111 0.62 -2.03 28.74
N THR A 112 1.73 -2.66 29.14
CA THR A 112 3.09 -2.11 28.97
C THR A 112 4.00 -3.08 28.23
N TYR A 113 4.74 -2.60 27.23
CA TYR A 113 5.68 -3.39 26.43
C TYR A 113 6.91 -2.57 26.04
N VAL A 114 8.03 -3.27 25.86
CA VAL A 114 9.30 -2.68 25.41
C VAL A 114 9.84 -3.52 24.25
N PHE A 115 9.88 -2.90 23.07
CA PHE A 115 10.37 -3.50 21.82
C PHE A 115 11.57 -2.71 21.30
N PRO A 116 12.77 -3.30 21.18
CA PRO A 116 13.89 -2.62 20.54
C PRO A 116 13.55 -2.36 19.07
N ARG A 117 13.65 -1.10 18.63
CA ARG A 117 13.22 -0.67 17.28
C ARG A 117 14.36 -0.26 16.33
N GLY A 118 15.59 -0.13 16.83
CA GLY A 118 16.79 0.11 16.02
C GLY A 118 16.86 1.50 15.33
N PRO A 119 18.04 2.14 15.22
CA PRO A 119 18.21 3.47 14.61
C PRO A 119 18.35 3.47 13.06
N HIS A 120 17.76 2.52 12.32
CA HIS A 120 18.25 2.12 10.97
C HIS A 120 17.23 2.05 9.82
N ASN A 121 16.12 2.81 9.82
CA ASN A 121 15.06 2.60 8.82
C ASN A 121 15.26 3.26 7.43
N GLY A 122 16.34 4.05 7.24
CA GLY A 122 16.72 4.60 5.93
C GLY A 122 15.74 5.62 5.32
N VAL A 123 16.08 6.13 4.14
CA VAL A 123 15.26 7.02 3.32
C VAL A 123 15.11 6.38 1.93
N VAL A 124 13.89 6.32 1.40
CA VAL A 124 13.65 5.80 0.05
C VAL A 124 13.89 6.92 -0.97
N LEU A 125 14.85 6.72 -1.86
CA LEU A 125 15.10 7.58 -3.00
C LEU A 125 14.51 6.95 -4.26
N GLY A 126 13.77 7.74 -5.02
CA GLY A 126 13.17 7.29 -6.27
C GLY A 126 12.95 8.48 -7.22
N GLY A 127 12.71 8.25 -8.49
CA GLY A 127 12.79 6.97 -9.17
C GLY A 127 12.85 7.13 -10.67
N VAL A 128 12.62 6.03 -11.36
CA VAL A 128 12.52 5.95 -12.82
C VAL A 128 11.19 5.30 -13.18
N ARG A 129 10.67 5.68 -14.35
CA ARG A 129 9.51 5.05 -14.98
C ARG A 129 9.91 4.67 -16.40
N LEU A 130 9.98 3.37 -16.64
CA LEU A 130 10.22 2.79 -17.96
C LEU A 130 8.92 2.10 -18.38
N ASP A 131 8.38 2.49 -19.53
CA ASP A 131 7.19 1.86 -20.07
C ASP A 131 7.60 0.64 -20.92
N ASN A 132 6.91 -0.49 -20.74
CA ASN A 132 7.18 -1.78 -21.39
C ASN A 132 8.50 -2.46 -21.01
N ASP A 133 9.18 -2.02 -19.96
CA ASP A 133 10.28 -2.74 -19.36
C ASP A 133 9.77 -3.66 -18.23
N TRP A 134 10.12 -4.94 -18.33
CA TRP A 134 9.71 -5.99 -17.40
C TRP A 134 10.90 -6.54 -16.60
N SER A 135 12.08 -5.93 -16.73
CA SER A 135 13.25 -6.27 -15.96
C SER A 135 12.96 -6.10 -14.46
N GLY A 136 13.23 -7.16 -13.69
CA GLY A 136 13.28 -7.10 -12.23
C GLY A 136 14.65 -6.72 -11.70
N GLU A 137 15.62 -6.48 -12.58
CA GLU A 137 17.02 -6.27 -12.25
C GLU A 137 17.33 -4.82 -11.94
N VAL A 138 18.22 -4.61 -10.97
CA VAL A 138 18.70 -3.28 -10.60
C VAL A 138 19.68 -2.76 -11.66
N ASP A 139 19.42 -1.55 -12.12
CA ASP A 139 20.34 -0.79 -12.98
C ASP A 139 21.09 0.26 -12.14
N LEU A 140 22.42 0.15 -12.10
CA LEU A 140 23.27 1.02 -11.30
C LEU A 140 23.47 2.41 -11.93
N GLU A 141 23.32 2.56 -13.25
CA GLU A 141 23.35 3.87 -13.90
C GLU A 141 22.12 4.69 -13.48
N PHE A 142 20.94 4.05 -13.45
CA PHE A 142 19.75 4.68 -12.91
C PHE A 142 19.87 4.98 -11.42
N ALA A 143 20.53 4.13 -10.63
CA ALA A 143 20.74 4.39 -9.22
C ALA A 143 21.61 5.64 -8.97
N GLU A 144 22.69 5.82 -9.73
CA GLU A 144 23.54 7.02 -9.62
C GLU A 144 22.83 8.29 -10.10
N ASP A 145 22.04 8.20 -11.18
CA ASP A 145 21.19 9.32 -11.59
C ASP A 145 20.16 9.72 -10.52
N ILE A 146 19.49 8.73 -9.90
CA ILE A 146 18.54 8.98 -8.80
C ILE A 146 19.24 9.70 -7.64
N LYS A 147 20.40 9.21 -7.19
CA LYS A 147 21.18 9.85 -6.10
C LYS A 147 21.48 11.30 -6.42
N ARG A 148 22.02 11.58 -7.61
CA ARG A 148 22.34 12.95 -8.05
C ARG A 148 21.12 13.87 -8.03
N ARG A 149 20.01 13.45 -8.63
CA ARG A 149 18.78 14.26 -8.69
C ARG A 149 18.17 14.49 -7.31
N CYS A 150 18.16 13.47 -6.46
CA CYS A 150 17.62 13.59 -5.10
C CYS A 150 18.47 14.52 -4.22
N CYS A 151 19.80 14.40 -4.23
CA CYS A 151 20.68 15.30 -3.48
C CYS A 151 20.60 16.75 -3.97
N ALA A 152 20.44 16.97 -5.28
CA ALA A 152 20.25 18.32 -5.82
C ALA A 152 18.90 18.93 -5.39
N LEU A 153 17.85 18.11 -5.29
CA LEU A 153 16.51 18.54 -4.89
C LEU A 153 16.39 18.76 -3.37
N ALA A 154 17.03 17.91 -2.57
CA ALA A 154 17.03 17.93 -1.11
C ALA A 154 18.48 17.95 -0.59
N PRO A 155 19.11 19.13 -0.52
CA PRO A 155 20.52 19.28 -0.14
C PRO A 155 20.88 18.70 1.24
N GLU A 156 19.90 18.55 2.13
CA GLU A 156 20.06 17.90 3.45
C GLU A 156 20.45 16.41 3.36
N LEU A 157 20.28 15.78 2.20
CA LEU A 157 20.78 14.41 1.95
C LEU A 157 22.31 14.37 1.83
N GLY A 158 22.97 15.52 1.64
CA GLY A 158 24.41 15.60 1.42
C GLY A 158 24.80 15.32 -0.04
N ARG A 159 26.07 14.95 -0.27
CA ARG A 159 26.58 14.67 -1.60
C ARG A 159 26.20 13.23 -2.04
N PRO A 160 25.94 12.99 -3.33
CA PRO A 160 25.61 11.66 -3.84
C PRO A 160 26.64 10.59 -3.45
N GLU A 161 27.93 10.93 -3.42
CA GLU A 161 29.03 10.01 -3.12
C GLU A 161 29.06 9.60 -1.64
N ASP A 162 28.47 10.42 -0.75
CA ASP A 162 28.45 10.19 0.69
C ASP A 162 27.23 9.36 1.13
N LEU A 163 26.27 9.10 0.23
CA LEU A 163 25.07 8.33 0.54
C LEU A 163 25.39 6.85 0.77
N LYS A 164 25.11 6.37 1.99
CA LYS A 164 25.17 4.94 2.31
C LYS A 164 23.90 4.21 1.84
N VAL A 165 23.98 3.56 0.68
CA VAL A 165 22.87 2.75 0.16
C VAL A 165 22.68 1.50 1.02
N ILE A 166 21.47 1.32 1.55
CA ILE A 166 21.08 0.17 2.37
C ILE A 166 20.53 -0.97 1.49
N TYR A 167 19.82 -0.63 0.42
CA TYR A 167 19.15 -1.59 -0.46
C TYR A 167 18.77 -0.94 -1.81
N HIS A 168 18.80 -1.71 -2.90
CA HIS A 168 18.22 -1.33 -4.19
C HIS A 168 16.98 -2.17 -4.47
N GLY A 169 15.88 -1.53 -4.86
CA GLY A 169 14.62 -2.21 -5.16
C GLY A 169 14.08 -1.83 -6.52
N VAL A 170 13.58 -2.84 -7.24
CA VAL A 170 12.85 -2.67 -8.50
C VAL A 170 11.44 -3.22 -8.30
N GLY A 171 10.44 -2.46 -8.75
CA GLY A 171 9.04 -2.83 -8.67
C GLY A 171 8.34 -2.53 -9.98
N LEU A 172 7.70 -3.55 -10.56
CA LEU A 172 6.93 -3.40 -11.80
C LEU A 172 5.57 -2.79 -11.49
N ARG A 173 5.24 -1.64 -12.08
CA ARG A 173 3.95 -0.96 -11.84
C ARG A 173 2.86 -1.64 -12.69
N PRO A 174 1.77 -2.18 -12.10
CA PRO A 174 0.72 -2.88 -12.83
C PRO A 174 -0.21 -1.89 -13.53
N SER A 175 0.30 -1.23 -14.57
CA SER A 175 -0.44 -0.28 -15.41
C SER A 175 -1.23 -1.04 -16.49
N ARG A 176 -2.28 -0.40 -17.02
CA ARG A 176 -3.07 -0.95 -18.13
C ARG A 176 -3.27 0.12 -19.20
N LYS A 177 -3.14 -0.27 -20.49
CA LYS A 177 -3.51 0.60 -21.61
C LYS A 177 -4.99 0.97 -21.51
N GLY A 178 -5.29 2.27 -21.59
CA GLY A 178 -6.65 2.78 -21.36
C GLY A 178 -7.03 2.94 -19.88
N GLY A 179 -6.07 2.89 -18.96
CA GLY A 179 -6.29 3.16 -17.53
C GLY A 179 -6.79 1.96 -16.73
N ALA A 180 -7.08 2.21 -15.44
CA ALA A 180 -7.58 1.19 -14.53
C ALA A 180 -8.91 0.60 -15.01
N ARG A 181 -9.03 -0.73 -14.98
CA ARG A 181 -10.28 -1.43 -15.27
C ARG A 181 -11.03 -1.63 -13.97
N LEU A 182 -12.17 -0.94 -13.85
CA LEU A 182 -13.09 -1.07 -12.74
C LEU A 182 -14.51 -1.23 -13.29
N GLU A 183 -14.97 -2.48 -13.40
CA GLU A 183 -16.25 -2.82 -14.01
C GLU A 183 -16.75 -4.19 -13.55
N ARG A 184 -18.01 -4.47 -13.86
CA ARG A 184 -18.71 -5.72 -13.56
C ARG A 184 -18.81 -6.58 -14.81
N GLU A 185 -18.48 -7.86 -14.68
CA GLU A 185 -18.59 -8.87 -15.73
C GLU A 185 -19.18 -10.16 -15.15
N MET A 186 -20.01 -10.87 -15.93
CA MET A 186 -20.40 -12.24 -15.59
C MET A 186 -19.47 -13.20 -16.32
N PHE A 187 -18.76 -14.03 -15.56
CA PHE A 187 -17.90 -15.08 -16.10
C PHE A 187 -18.50 -16.44 -15.77
N GLY A 188 -19.27 -16.99 -16.71
CA GLY A 188 -20.16 -18.11 -16.44
C GLY A 188 -21.20 -17.73 -15.39
N GLU A 189 -21.30 -18.52 -14.32
CA GLU A 189 -22.21 -18.28 -13.20
C GLU A 189 -21.63 -17.32 -12.13
N HIS A 190 -20.36 -16.93 -12.28
CA HIS A 190 -19.67 -16.11 -11.30
C HIS A 190 -19.70 -14.63 -11.67
N LEU A 191 -20.04 -13.80 -10.68
CA LEU A 191 -19.90 -12.35 -10.77
C LEU A 191 -18.43 -11.97 -10.54
N VAL A 192 -17.82 -11.32 -11.53
CA VAL A 192 -16.45 -10.80 -11.47
C VAL A 192 -16.49 -9.29 -11.45
N ILE A 193 -15.89 -8.69 -10.43
CA ILE A 193 -15.62 -7.24 -10.39
C ILE A 193 -14.14 -7.04 -10.68
N HIS A 194 -13.83 -6.52 -11.87
CA HIS A 194 -12.47 -6.12 -12.21
C HIS A 194 -12.10 -4.90 -11.39
N ASN A 195 -10.92 -4.91 -10.77
CA ASN A 195 -10.37 -3.79 -10.00
C ASN A 195 -8.84 -3.80 -10.07
N TYR A 196 -8.28 -3.48 -11.24
CA TYR A 196 -6.83 -3.56 -11.49
C TYR A 196 -6.35 -2.50 -12.50
N GLY A 197 -5.04 -2.38 -12.67
CA GLY A 197 -4.45 -1.49 -13.68
C GLY A 197 -4.15 -0.07 -13.20
N ALA A 198 -4.07 0.16 -11.88
CA ALA A 198 -3.86 1.49 -11.28
C ALA A 198 -2.43 2.05 -11.46
N GLY A 199 -1.49 1.25 -11.99
CA GLY A 199 -0.11 1.70 -12.21
C GLY A 199 0.54 2.24 -10.92
N GLY A 200 1.14 3.43 -11.01
CA GLY A 200 1.74 4.11 -9.86
C GLY A 200 0.75 4.71 -8.85
N ALA A 201 -0.54 4.82 -9.21
CA ALA A 201 -1.56 5.46 -8.39
C ALA A 201 -2.31 4.48 -7.47
N GLY A 202 -1.86 3.23 -7.36
CA GLY A 202 -2.56 2.19 -6.58
C GLY A 202 -2.83 2.59 -5.13
N TYR A 203 -1.89 3.28 -4.47
CA TYR A 203 -2.07 3.72 -3.09
C TYR A 203 -3.05 4.90 -2.97
N GLN A 204 -2.85 5.95 -3.76
CA GLN A 204 -3.66 7.17 -3.72
C GLN A 204 -5.10 6.98 -4.20
N ALA A 205 -5.36 5.96 -5.02
CA ALA A 205 -6.69 5.61 -5.52
C ALA A 205 -7.38 4.51 -4.70
N SER A 206 -6.67 3.89 -3.75
CA SER A 206 -7.02 2.58 -3.19
C SER A 206 -8.43 2.50 -2.61
N TRP A 207 -8.79 3.43 -1.73
CA TRP A 207 -10.10 3.45 -1.08
C TRP A 207 -11.21 3.89 -2.03
N GLY A 208 -10.92 4.79 -2.97
CA GLY A 208 -11.85 5.19 -4.03
C GLY A 208 -12.22 4.02 -4.94
N MET A 209 -11.21 3.30 -5.44
CA MET A 209 -11.39 2.12 -6.28
C MET A 209 -12.09 0.99 -5.51
N ALA A 210 -11.70 0.74 -4.25
CA ALA A 210 -12.36 -0.25 -3.39
C ALA A 210 -13.83 0.08 -3.15
N LYS A 211 -14.15 1.34 -2.83
CA LYS A 211 -15.52 1.80 -2.63
C LYS A 211 -16.37 1.53 -3.87
N GLU A 212 -15.89 1.93 -5.03
CA GLU A 212 -16.63 1.76 -6.27
C GLU A 212 -16.74 0.29 -6.69
N ALA A 213 -15.70 -0.53 -6.47
CA ALA A 213 -15.78 -1.99 -6.67
C ALA A 213 -16.92 -2.61 -5.85
N VAL A 214 -17.03 -2.21 -4.58
CA VAL A 214 -18.08 -2.71 -3.67
C VAL A 214 -19.46 -2.17 -4.05
N ASP A 215 -19.55 -0.93 -4.55
CA ASP A 215 -20.81 -0.36 -5.06
C ASP A 215 -21.34 -1.15 -6.28
N LEU A 216 -20.45 -1.70 -7.12
CA LEU A 216 -20.83 -2.50 -8.29
C LEU A 216 -21.53 -3.82 -7.93
N LEU A 217 -21.35 -4.34 -6.71
CA LEU A 217 -22.06 -5.53 -6.22
C LEU A 217 -23.57 -5.27 -6.11
N GLN A 218 -23.97 -4.04 -5.76
CA GLN A 218 -25.37 -3.68 -5.49
C GLN A 218 -26.16 -3.36 -6.76
N LYS A 219 -25.50 -3.06 -7.89
CA LYS A 219 -26.19 -2.70 -9.15
C LYS A 219 -27.00 -3.85 -9.79
N GLY A 220 -26.98 -5.06 -9.21
CA GLY A 220 -27.78 -6.21 -9.65
C GLY A 220 -28.93 -6.60 -8.73
N SER A 221 -29.13 -5.95 -7.58
CA SER A 221 -30.11 -6.35 -6.56
C SER A 221 -31.40 -5.54 -6.60
N ARG A 222 -31.92 -5.24 -7.79
CA ARG A 222 -33.34 -4.88 -7.94
C ARG A 222 -34.09 -6.18 -8.22
N LEU A 223 -34.61 -6.79 -7.15
CA LEU A 223 -35.82 -7.62 -7.22
C LEU A 223 -37.01 -6.71 -7.47
#